data_AF-A0A8H5ZSQ2-F1
#
_entry.id   AF-A0A8H5ZSQ2-F1
#
_cell.length_a   1.000
_cell.length_b   1.000
_cell.length_c   1.000
_cell.angle_alpha   90.00
_cell.angle_beta   90.00
_cell.angle_gamma   90.00
#
_symmetry.space_group_name_H-M   'P 1'
#
loop_
_entity.id
_entity.type
_entity.pdbx_description
1 polymer ?
#
loop_
_entity_poly.entity_id
_entity_poly.type
_entity_poly.pdbx_seq_one_letter_code
_entity_poly.pdbx_strand_id
1 'polypeptide(L)'
;KLLEWFEEGKGAYSDILLNGDTILHIITSWQKYSHQWDVDSWQIWRAFINSMLRTGLLPDRVNNDDETPADIVIRNCDSYRQQQVTADICSDLLNSGGYMTHQALDWRHHPNVFNVGYHWNRCDGRQNDHLWEDYSIRLILKLADEKDLQDIDLPEELLPLIYKSRSYLVLLLRKGINLQFLVDSYPQWPSGLALLFQSGYRPTEVSLIQACEANCEESLQLLLNTSGCCLGHLVLETAGVNLKLADLLGDAGFRDLDEEDKYNKSSLMELWYSSPPCSLNTFLEKVDWFITKGADLGRQKSGSSTTALHFLGNDSKELMRKIPVDNTYDNCCCSCSLVGCSGLTRFLHGLFRTWPDEDVEELLQRLAIVLNSLAPSLEPEAQERLGPCVLRFLAFQKLEITHTCSHRTFEDKEVDAEEINEIHDEERELIIDLKQLLVKFL
;
A
#
# COMPACT_ATOMS: atom_id res chain seq x y z
N LYS A 1 16.59 15.71 -23.05
CA LYS A 1 17.56 15.14 -24.01
C LYS A 1 16.92 14.64 -25.30
N LEU A 2 16.17 13.53 -25.36
CA LEU A 2 15.61 13.07 -26.65
C LEU A 2 14.57 14.05 -27.23
N LEU A 3 13.71 14.62 -26.37
CA LEU A 3 12.81 15.71 -26.76
C LEU A 3 13.54 16.99 -27.17
N GLU A 4 14.57 17.40 -26.43
CA GLU A 4 15.42 18.54 -26.80
C GLU A 4 16.09 18.32 -28.16
N TRP A 5 16.57 17.10 -28.46
CA TRP A 5 17.11 16.78 -29.78
C TRP A 5 16.05 16.85 -30.87
N PHE A 6 14.81 16.46 -30.57
CA PHE A 6 13.70 16.57 -31.51
C PHE A 6 13.32 18.04 -31.77
N GLU A 7 13.23 18.85 -30.72
CA GLU A 7 12.96 20.30 -30.79
C GLU A 7 14.07 21.05 -31.55
N GLU A 8 15.32 20.62 -31.39
CA GLU A 8 16.47 21.17 -32.10
C GLU A 8 16.61 20.62 -33.54
N GLY A 9 15.73 19.73 -33.98
CA GLY A 9 15.80 19.07 -35.29
C GLY A 9 17.02 18.14 -35.47
N LYS A 10 17.67 17.77 -34.36
CA LYS A 10 18.85 16.89 -34.32
C LYS A 10 18.49 15.42 -34.11
N GLY A 11 17.31 15.14 -33.58
CA GLY A 11 16.78 13.79 -33.40
C GLY A 11 15.76 13.43 -34.48
N ALA A 12 15.87 12.23 -35.04
CA ALA A 12 14.83 11.64 -35.87
C ALA A 12 13.81 10.88 -35.01
N TYR A 13 12.58 10.75 -35.49
CA TYR A 13 11.55 9.95 -34.81
C TYR A 13 11.91 8.46 -34.75
N SER A 14 12.81 8.03 -35.63
CA SER A 14 13.38 6.68 -35.65
C SER A 14 14.53 6.46 -34.67
N ASP A 15 14.96 7.48 -33.93
CA ASP A 15 16.10 7.36 -33.01
C ASP A 15 15.77 6.45 -31.83
N ILE A 16 16.78 5.68 -31.42
CA ILE A 16 16.69 4.67 -30.37
C ILE A 16 17.78 5.00 -29.33
N LEU A 17 17.41 5.00 -28.05
CA LEU A 17 18.34 5.15 -26.94
C LEU A 17 19.20 3.89 -26.76
N LEU A 18 20.25 3.97 -25.93
CA LEU A 18 21.13 2.83 -25.68
C LEU A 18 20.41 1.62 -25.07
N ASN A 19 19.28 1.83 -24.39
CA ASN A 19 18.44 0.78 -23.82
C ASN A 19 17.33 0.28 -24.79
N GLY A 20 17.36 0.68 -26.05
CA GLY A 20 16.33 0.27 -27.02
C GLY A 20 15.07 1.14 -27.01
N ASP A 21 14.93 2.07 -26.06
CA ASP A 21 13.74 2.93 -25.98
C ASP A 21 13.66 3.88 -27.20
N THR A 22 12.47 3.91 -27.81
CA THR A 22 12.10 4.93 -28.79
C THR A 22 11.50 6.16 -28.10
N ILE A 23 11.27 7.25 -28.84
CA ILE A 23 10.55 8.41 -28.30
C ILE A 23 9.17 8.05 -27.73
N LEU A 24 8.49 7.05 -28.31
CA LEU A 24 7.18 6.64 -27.86
C LEU A 24 7.27 5.93 -26.49
N HIS A 25 8.29 5.10 -26.25
CA HIS A 25 8.56 4.51 -24.93
C HIS A 25 8.78 5.58 -23.86
N ILE A 26 9.55 6.62 -24.20
CA ILE A 26 9.81 7.73 -23.27
C ILE A 26 8.52 8.48 -22.93
N ILE A 27 7.69 8.79 -23.93
CA ILE A 27 6.43 9.50 -23.72
C ILE A 27 5.44 8.64 -22.92
N THR A 28 5.32 7.35 -23.24
CA THR A 28 4.43 6.44 -22.50
C THR A 28 4.90 6.21 -21.06
N SER A 29 6.21 6.26 -20.80
CA SER A 29 6.76 6.16 -19.43
C SER A 29 6.34 7.30 -18.51
N TRP A 30 5.86 8.42 -19.05
CA TRP A 30 5.36 9.55 -18.24
C TRP A 30 4.10 9.20 -17.45
N GLN A 31 3.43 8.11 -17.81
CA GLN A 31 2.35 7.51 -17.05
C GLN A 31 2.69 7.39 -15.54
N LYS A 32 3.95 7.14 -15.16
CA LYS A 32 4.34 7.04 -13.73
C LYS A 32 4.13 8.34 -12.93
N TYR A 33 4.10 9.48 -13.60
CA TYR A 33 3.86 10.80 -12.98
C TYR A 33 2.38 11.19 -12.98
N SER A 34 1.54 10.37 -13.58
CA SER A 34 0.17 10.72 -13.91
C SER A 34 -0.79 10.71 -12.72
N HIS A 35 -0.35 10.20 -11.56
CA HIS A 35 -1.08 10.29 -10.30
C HIS A 35 -1.28 11.74 -9.82
N GLN A 36 -0.48 12.69 -10.36
CA GLN A 36 -0.57 14.12 -10.06
C GLN A 36 -1.34 14.90 -11.13
N TRP A 37 -1.76 14.26 -12.21
CA TRP A 37 -2.37 14.93 -13.35
C TRP A 37 -3.87 15.12 -13.15
N ASP A 38 -4.34 16.31 -13.52
CA ASP A 38 -5.77 16.57 -13.67
C ASP A 38 -6.31 16.00 -14.99
N VAL A 39 -7.63 16.06 -15.15
CA VAL A 39 -8.33 15.50 -16.32
C VAL A 39 -7.86 16.12 -17.64
N ASP A 40 -7.52 17.42 -17.65
CA ASP A 40 -7.08 18.12 -18.85
C ASP A 40 -5.66 17.68 -19.25
N SER A 41 -4.77 17.51 -18.27
CA SER A 41 -3.40 17.01 -18.48
C SER A 41 -3.41 15.62 -19.13
N TRP A 42 -4.34 14.76 -18.72
CA TRP A 42 -4.56 13.45 -19.34
C TRP A 42 -4.97 13.54 -20.80
N GLN A 43 -5.93 14.42 -21.11
CA GLN A 43 -6.40 14.63 -22.49
C GLN A 43 -5.29 15.19 -23.37
N ILE A 44 -4.50 16.13 -22.87
CA ILE A 44 -3.34 16.70 -23.56
C ILE A 44 -2.30 15.62 -23.84
N TRP A 45 -1.97 14.78 -22.86
CA TRP A 45 -1.00 13.71 -23.02
C TRP A 45 -1.46 12.65 -24.04
N ARG A 46 -2.72 12.21 -23.97
CA ARG A 46 -3.30 11.32 -24.98
C ARG A 46 -3.29 11.94 -26.38
N ALA A 47 -3.69 13.21 -26.50
CA ALA A 47 -3.66 13.94 -27.78
C ALA A 47 -2.24 14.03 -28.35
N PHE A 48 -1.24 14.21 -27.48
CA PHE A 48 0.16 14.23 -27.85
C PHE A 48 0.63 12.87 -28.38
N ILE A 49 0.33 11.76 -27.68
CA ILE A 49 0.59 10.39 -28.17
C ILE A 49 -0.04 10.18 -29.55
N ASN A 50 -1.30 10.55 -29.73
CA ASN A 50 -2.00 10.43 -31.02
C ASN A 50 -1.44 11.32 -32.13
N SER A 51 -0.81 12.45 -31.78
CA SER A 51 -0.07 13.27 -32.74
C SER A 51 1.20 12.53 -33.18
N MET A 52 1.92 11.93 -32.24
CA MET A 52 3.14 11.17 -32.50
C MET A 52 2.85 9.93 -33.37
N LEU A 53 1.78 9.19 -33.10
CA LEU A 53 1.37 8.05 -33.94
C LEU A 53 1.07 8.48 -35.38
N ARG A 54 0.44 9.64 -35.57
CA ARG A 54 0.14 10.20 -36.90
C ARG A 54 1.38 10.67 -37.69
N THR A 55 2.53 10.88 -37.04
CA THR A 55 3.78 11.19 -37.77
C THR A 55 4.49 9.94 -38.31
N GLY A 56 3.93 8.75 -38.08
CA GLY A 56 4.49 7.48 -38.56
C GLY A 56 5.42 6.79 -37.56
N LEU A 57 5.38 7.19 -36.28
CA LEU A 57 6.02 6.42 -35.22
C LEU A 57 5.34 5.07 -35.07
N LEU A 58 6.15 4.02 -35.07
CA LEU A 58 5.66 2.65 -34.98
C LEU A 58 5.53 2.23 -33.50
N PRO A 59 4.32 1.91 -33.02
CA PRO A 59 4.07 1.42 -31.66
C PRO A 59 4.40 -0.07 -31.46
N ASP A 60 4.90 -0.77 -32.48
CA ASP A 60 5.22 -2.21 -32.47
C ASP A 60 6.66 -2.52 -32.06
N ARG A 61 7.51 -1.50 -31.91
CA ARG A 61 8.91 -1.68 -31.56
C ARG A 61 9.05 -2.03 -30.09
N VAL A 62 9.87 -3.03 -29.81
CA VAL A 62 10.30 -3.38 -28.45
C VAL A 62 11.62 -2.72 -28.09
N ASN A 63 11.81 -2.41 -26.81
CA ASN A 63 13.10 -1.97 -26.25
C ASN A 63 14.01 -3.18 -25.91
N ASN A 64 15.14 -2.96 -25.24
CA ASN A 64 16.06 -4.06 -24.87
C ASN A 64 15.49 -5.00 -23.80
N ASP A 65 14.40 -4.62 -23.13
CA ASP A 65 13.69 -5.42 -22.13
C ASP A 65 12.47 -6.13 -22.76
N ASP A 66 12.38 -6.16 -24.09
CA ASP A 66 11.26 -6.69 -24.86
C ASP A 66 9.90 -6.00 -24.57
N GLU A 67 9.90 -4.76 -24.08
CA GLU A 67 8.69 -3.98 -23.81
C GLU A 67 8.29 -3.14 -25.03
N THR A 68 7.01 -3.15 -25.41
CA THR A 68 6.42 -2.15 -26.32
C THR A 68 6.00 -0.89 -25.56
N PRO A 69 5.68 0.22 -26.26
CA PRO A 69 5.08 1.38 -25.61
C PRO A 69 3.78 1.07 -24.88
N ALA A 70 2.98 0.10 -25.35
CA ALA A 70 1.75 -0.31 -24.67
C ALA A 70 2.06 -1.02 -23.35
N ASP A 71 3.08 -1.88 -23.32
CA ASP A 71 3.55 -2.54 -22.09
C ASP A 71 3.97 -1.51 -21.04
N ILE A 72 4.68 -0.45 -21.45
CA ILE A 72 5.07 0.65 -20.57
C ILE A 72 3.87 1.39 -19.98
N VAL A 73 2.80 1.63 -20.76
CA VAL A 73 1.58 2.28 -20.27
C VAL A 73 0.91 1.40 -19.21
N ILE A 74 0.77 0.09 -19.47
CA ILE A 74 0.16 -0.86 -18.53
C ILE A 74 0.99 -0.96 -17.25
N ARG A 75 2.30 -1.16 -17.37
CA ARG A 75 3.22 -1.28 -16.22
C ARG A 75 3.16 -0.11 -15.25
N ASN A 76 2.95 1.10 -15.76
CA ASN A 76 2.90 2.32 -14.95
C ASN A 76 1.48 2.71 -14.52
N CYS A 77 0.47 1.85 -14.75
CA CYS A 77 -0.91 2.11 -14.34
C CYS A 77 -1.08 1.90 -12.83
N ASP A 78 -1.13 2.98 -12.06
CA ASP A 78 -1.03 2.97 -10.59
C ASP A 78 -2.38 3.10 -9.86
N SER A 79 -3.50 3.33 -10.57
CA SER A 79 -4.79 3.46 -9.86
C SER A 79 -6.04 3.19 -10.68
N TYR A 80 -7.12 2.83 -9.96
CA TYR A 80 -8.48 2.68 -10.50
C TYR A 80 -8.97 3.94 -11.23
N ARG A 81 -8.58 5.14 -10.75
CA ARG A 81 -8.99 6.41 -11.36
C ARG A 81 -8.44 6.59 -12.77
N GLN A 82 -7.33 5.92 -13.08
CA GLN A 82 -6.63 6.05 -14.35
C GLN A 82 -7.04 4.96 -15.36
N GLN A 83 -7.70 3.88 -14.92
CA GLN A 83 -7.96 2.71 -15.76
C GLN A 83 -8.62 3.04 -17.09
N GLN A 84 -9.59 3.97 -17.13
CA GLN A 84 -10.25 4.30 -18.40
C GLN A 84 -9.32 5.04 -19.36
N VAL A 85 -8.51 5.98 -18.86
CA VAL A 85 -7.58 6.74 -19.70
C VAL A 85 -6.44 5.85 -20.17
N THR A 86 -5.90 5.02 -19.28
CA THR A 86 -4.90 4.00 -19.61
C THR A 86 -5.45 3.04 -20.67
N ALA A 87 -6.68 2.54 -20.52
CA ALA A 87 -7.32 1.67 -21.51
C ALA A 87 -7.47 2.38 -22.86
N ASP A 88 -7.91 3.64 -22.85
CA ASP A 88 -8.08 4.43 -24.06
C ASP A 88 -6.75 4.66 -24.80
N ILE A 89 -5.65 4.93 -24.09
CA ILE A 89 -4.31 5.11 -24.68
C ILE A 89 -3.76 3.79 -25.20
N CYS A 90 -3.93 2.70 -24.45
CA CYS A 90 -3.55 1.38 -24.92
C CYS A 90 -4.33 1.02 -26.19
N SER A 91 -5.63 1.30 -26.23
CA SER A 91 -6.45 1.10 -27.43
C SER A 91 -5.95 1.93 -28.61
N ASP A 92 -5.55 3.19 -28.40
CA ASP A 92 -4.98 4.04 -29.46
C ASP A 92 -3.65 3.47 -30.00
N LEU A 93 -2.78 2.97 -29.12
CA LEU A 93 -1.51 2.33 -29.49
C LEU A 93 -1.73 1.05 -30.29
N LEU A 94 -2.63 0.18 -29.82
CA LEU A 94 -2.97 -1.09 -30.48
C LEU A 94 -3.62 -0.85 -31.85
N ASN A 95 -4.60 0.05 -31.94
CA ASN A 95 -5.25 0.43 -33.20
C ASN A 95 -4.28 1.06 -34.22
N SER A 96 -3.12 1.56 -33.76
CA SER A 96 -2.07 2.12 -34.61
C SER A 96 -1.02 1.08 -35.04
N GLY A 97 -1.34 -0.22 -34.90
CA GLY A 97 -0.49 -1.34 -35.28
C GLY A 97 0.46 -1.81 -34.17
N GLY A 98 0.25 -1.36 -32.92
CA GLY A 98 1.00 -1.82 -31.77
C GLY A 98 0.46 -3.14 -31.26
N TYR A 99 1.23 -3.79 -30.38
CA TYR A 99 0.78 -4.98 -29.65
C TYR A 99 1.29 -4.91 -28.20
N MET A 100 0.72 -5.76 -27.35
CA MET A 100 1.24 -5.98 -26.01
C MET A 100 2.07 -7.25 -26.01
N THR A 101 3.21 -7.23 -25.33
CA THR A 101 3.99 -8.44 -25.10
C THR A 101 3.63 -9.05 -23.76
N HIS A 102 4.31 -10.14 -23.39
CA HIS A 102 4.25 -10.67 -22.04
C HIS A 102 4.69 -9.65 -20.96
N GLN A 103 5.42 -8.59 -21.33
CA GLN A 103 5.82 -7.54 -20.38
C GLN A 103 4.67 -6.62 -19.94
N ALA A 104 3.56 -6.53 -20.71
CA ALA A 104 2.34 -5.89 -20.23
C ALA A 104 1.67 -6.69 -19.10
N LEU A 105 1.90 -8.00 -19.07
CA LEU A 105 1.29 -8.91 -18.13
C LEU A 105 2.17 -8.97 -16.88
N ASP A 106 1.82 -8.07 -15.96
CA ASP A 106 2.29 -8.01 -14.59
C ASP A 106 3.81 -7.86 -14.40
N TRP A 107 4.20 -6.68 -13.95
CA TRP A 107 5.58 -6.36 -13.60
C TRP A 107 6.15 -7.26 -12.49
N ARG A 108 5.30 -7.94 -11.70
CA ARG A 108 5.71 -8.96 -10.72
C ARG A 108 6.34 -10.20 -11.37
N HIS A 109 6.27 -10.34 -12.70
CA HIS A 109 6.97 -11.38 -13.46
C HIS A 109 8.34 -10.96 -13.98
N HIS A 110 8.75 -9.70 -13.77
CA HIS A 110 10.14 -9.31 -13.98
C HIS A 110 11.00 -9.85 -12.83
N PRO A 111 12.04 -10.66 -13.11
CA PRO A 111 12.98 -11.10 -12.09
C PRO A 111 13.60 -9.87 -11.40
N ASN A 112 13.52 -9.81 -10.07
CA ASN A 112 14.18 -8.82 -9.20
C ASN A 112 13.56 -7.41 -9.10
N VAL A 113 12.30 -7.19 -9.50
CA VAL A 113 11.62 -5.90 -9.27
C VAL A 113 10.68 -6.02 -8.05
N PHE A 114 11.23 -5.84 -6.85
CA PHE A 114 10.42 -5.60 -5.65
C PHE A 114 10.07 -4.11 -5.60
N ASN A 115 8.80 -3.74 -5.80
CA ASN A 115 8.38 -2.33 -5.69
C ASN A 115 7.83 -2.06 -4.29
N VAL A 116 8.70 -1.47 -3.45
CA VAL A 116 8.37 -1.02 -2.09
C VAL A 116 7.17 -0.07 -2.06
N GLY A 117 6.86 0.62 -3.18
CA GLY A 117 5.73 1.54 -3.30
C GLY A 117 4.36 0.88 -3.12
N TYR A 118 4.23 -0.44 -3.32
CA TYR A 118 3.01 -1.19 -3.03
C TYR A 118 2.76 -1.38 -1.51
N HIS A 119 3.80 -1.20 -0.69
CA HIS A 119 3.68 -1.19 0.77
C HIS A 119 3.35 0.21 1.33
N TRP A 120 3.43 1.26 0.51
CA TRP A 120 2.89 2.56 0.87
C TRP A 120 1.39 2.58 0.63
N ASN A 121 0.62 2.32 1.68
CA ASN A 121 -0.81 2.60 1.68
C ASN A 121 -1.08 4.04 1.24
N ARG A 122 -2.32 4.25 0.78
CA ARG A 122 -2.96 5.56 0.85
C ARG A 122 -2.80 6.15 2.26
N CYS A 123 -2.52 7.44 2.35
CA CYS A 123 -2.45 8.18 3.62
C CYS A 123 -3.77 8.16 4.44
N ASP A 124 -4.81 7.45 4.00
CA ASP A 124 -6.14 7.41 4.62
C ASP A 124 -6.39 6.16 5.51
N GLY A 125 -5.42 5.25 5.62
CA GLY A 125 -5.48 4.12 6.57
C GLY A 125 -6.49 3.02 6.22
N ARG A 126 -7.11 3.05 5.02
CA ARG A 126 -7.93 1.93 4.53
C ARG A 126 -7.02 0.85 3.94
N GLN A 127 -7.31 -0.41 4.25
CA GLN A 127 -6.75 -1.52 3.48
C GLN A 127 -7.17 -1.34 2.03
N ASN A 128 -6.22 -1.46 1.11
CA ASN A 128 -6.52 -1.45 -0.30
C ASN A 128 -6.90 -2.88 -0.66
N ASP A 129 -8.17 -3.22 -0.44
CA ASP A 129 -8.72 -4.56 -0.71
C ASP A 129 -8.57 -4.97 -2.19
N HIS A 130 -8.26 -3.98 -3.05
CA HIS A 130 -8.03 -4.12 -4.49
C HIS A 130 -6.56 -3.99 -4.93
N LEU A 131 -5.60 -3.70 -4.04
CA LEU A 131 -4.15 -3.58 -4.41
C LEU A 131 -3.62 -4.86 -5.06
N TRP A 132 -4.23 -5.99 -4.73
CA TRP A 132 -3.78 -7.33 -5.11
C TRP A 132 -4.52 -7.91 -6.30
N GLU A 133 -5.64 -7.29 -6.69
CA GLU A 133 -6.26 -7.57 -7.98
C GLU A 133 -5.30 -7.06 -9.05
N ASP A 134 -4.76 -7.98 -9.84
CA ASP A 134 -3.84 -7.69 -10.92
C ASP A 134 -4.46 -6.68 -11.88
N TYR A 135 -4.16 -5.39 -11.65
CA TYR A 135 -4.75 -4.29 -12.41
C TYR A 135 -4.39 -4.41 -13.88
N SER A 136 -3.21 -4.94 -14.19
CA SER A 136 -2.76 -5.20 -15.55
C SER A 136 -3.64 -6.26 -16.21
N ILE A 137 -3.87 -7.41 -15.56
CA ILE A 137 -4.76 -8.44 -16.11
C ILE A 137 -6.20 -7.91 -16.25
N ARG A 138 -6.75 -7.22 -15.23
CA ARG A 138 -8.11 -6.64 -15.34
C ARG A 138 -8.21 -5.60 -16.45
N LEU A 139 -7.18 -4.77 -16.62
CA LEU A 139 -7.14 -3.76 -17.65
C LEU A 139 -7.01 -4.39 -19.04
N ILE A 140 -6.22 -5.45 -19.19
CA ILE A 140 -6.09 -6.24 -20.42
C ILE A 140 -7.40 -6.95 -20.75
N LEU A 141 -8.06 -7.55 -19.75
CA LEU A 141 -9.39 -8.14 -19.92
C LEU A 141 -10.43 -7.08 -20.32
N LYS A 142 -10.40 -5.92 -19.68
CA LYS A 142 -11.27 -4.79 -20.03
C LYS A 142 -11.02 -4.29 -21.45
N LEU A 143 -9.75 -4.23 -21.87
CA LEU A 143 -9.36 -3.89 -23.24
C LEU A 143 -9.89 -4.92 -24.24
N ALA A 144 -9.76 -6.21 -23.94
CA ALA A 144 -10.27 -7.29 -24.77
C ALA A 144 -11.81 -7.23 -24.88
N ASP A 145 -12.51 -7.05 -23.76
CA ASP A 145 -13.98 -7.08 -23.69
C ASP A 145 -14.63 -5.80 -24.27
N GLU A 146 -14.15 -4.61 -23.90
CA GLU A 146 -14.83 -3.35 -24.25
C GLU A 146 -14.52 -2.84 -25.65
N LYS A 147 -13.37 -3.20 -26.21
CA LYS A 147 -12.87 -2.59 -27.44
C LYS A 147 -12.78 -3.57 -28.61
N ASP A 148 -13.24 -4.83 -28.43
CA ASP A 148 -13.17 -5.91 -29.43
C ASP A 148 -11.77 -6.02 -30.06
N LEU A 149 -10.74 -5.79 -29.23
CA LEU A 149 -9.35 -5.76 -29.67
C LEU A 149 -8.90 -7.18 -29.96
N GLN A 150 -8.89 -7.55 -31.24
CA GLN A 150 -8.41 -8.85 -31.73
C GLN A 150 -6.87 -8.92 -31.80
N ASP A 151 -6.19 -7.78 -31.64
CA ASP A 151 -4.74 -7.64 -31.83
C ASP A 151 -3.93 -7.65 -30.52
N ILE A 152 -4.54 -8.10 -29.41
CA ILE A 152 -3.76 -8.43 -28.22
C ILE A 152 -3.17 -9.83 -28.46
N ASP A 153 -1.94 -9.87 -28.98
CA ASP A 153 -1.17 -11.12 -29.11
C ASP A 153 -0.77 -11.60 -27.70
N LEU A 154 -1.74 -12.21 -27.02
CA LEU A 154 -1.53 -12.82 -25.72
C LEU A 154 -0.74 -14.11 -25.94
N PRO A 155 0.47 -14.23 -25.36
CA PRO A 155 1.21 -15.49 -25.38
C PRO A 155 0.29 -16.64 -24.97
N GLU A 156 0.31 -17.74 -25.73
CA GLU A 156 -0.56 -18.89 -25.47
C GLU A 156 -0.42 -19.37 -24.03
N GLU A 157 0.78 -19.22 -23.47
CA GLU A 157 1.18 -19.53 -22.10
C GLU A 157 0.40 -18.80 -21.01
N LEU A 158 -0.11 -17.61 -21.32
CA LEU A 158 -0.78 -16.71 -20.37
C LEU A 158 -2.30 -16.82 -20.43
N LEU A 159 -2.86 -17.39 -21.51
CA LEU A 159 -4.31 -17.63 -21.65
C LEU A 159 -4.93 -18.36 -20.45
N PRO A 160 -4.29 -19.37 -19.80
CA PRO A 160 -4.89 -20.00 -18.63
C PRO A 160 -4.99 -19.08 -17.43
N LEU A 161 -4.04 -18.16 -17.22
CA LEU A 161 -4.07 -17.19 -16.12
C LEU A 161 -5.14 -16.14 -16.35
N ILE A 162 -5.21 -15.61 -17.58
CA ILE A 162 -6.14 -14.56 -17.99
C ILE A 162 -7.58 -15.06 -17.90
N TYR A 163 -7.86 -16.24 -18.48
CA TYR A 163 -9.20 -16.81 -18.48
C TYR A 163 -9.50 -17.70 -17.27
N LYS A 164 -8.55 -17.85 -16.34
CA LYS A 164 -8.59 -18.82 -15.21
C LYS A 164 -9.09 -20.20 -15.67
N SER A 165 -8.60 -20.63 -16.84
CA SER A 165 -9.18 -21.74 -17.61
C SER A 165 -8.36 -23.00 -17.49
N ARG A 166 -8.92 -23.99 -16.79
CA ARG A 166 -8.33 -25.32 -16.62
C ARG A 166 -8.07 -26.02 -17.97
N SER A 167 -8.93 -25.83 -18.97
CA SER A 167 -8.76 -26.48 -20.28
C SER A 167 -7.54 -25.93 -21.03
N TYR A 168 -7.32 -24.61 -21.00
CA TYR A 168 -6.12 -24.00 -21.57
C TYR A 168 -4.86 -24.47 -20.85
N LEU A 169 -4.87 -24.49 -19.50
CA LEU A 169 -3.71 -24.96 -18.73
C LEU A 169 -3.36 -26.40 -19.08
N VAL A 170 -4.34 -27.29 -19.10
CA VAL A 170 -4.14 -28.71 -19.47
C VAL A 170 -3.64 -28.85 -20.90
N LEU A 171 -4.10 -28.01 -21.84
CA LEU A 171 -3.62 -28.00 -23.21
C LEU A 171 -2.12 -27.65 -23.29
N LEU A 172 -1.69 -26.59 -22.60
CA LEU A 172 -0.27 -26.19 -22.57
C LEU A 172 0.62 -27.26 -21.92
N LEU A 173 0.16 -27.84 -20.80
CA LEU A 173 0.85 -28.93 -20.14
C LEU A 173 1.02 -30.15 -21.05
N ARG A 174 -0.01 -30.49 -21.86
CA ARG A 174 0.08 -31.56 -22.86
C ARG A 174 1.01 -31.22 -24.03
N LYS A 175 1.11 -29.94 -24.41
CA LYS A 175 2.05 -29.45 -25.41
C LYS A 175 3.51 -29.48 -24.91
N GLY A 176 3.73 -29.68 -23.61
CA GLY A 176 5.07 -29.69 -23.02
C GLY A 176 5.68 -28.29 -22.92
N ILE A 177 4.86 -27.24 -22.94
CA ILE A 177 5.34 -25.87 -22.74
C ILE A 177 5.82 -25.73 -21.29
N ASN A 178 7.03 -25.18 -21.12
CA ASN A 178 7.62 -24.99 -19.79
C ASN A 178 6.99 -23.76 -19.12
N LEU A 179 6.12 -23.99 -18.13
CA LEU A 179 5.42 -22.95 -17.37
C LEU A 179 6.13 -22.58 -16.06
N GLN A 180 7.38 -23.01 -15.84
CA GLN A 180 8.06 -22.81 -14.56
C GLN A 180 8.23 -21.33 -14.20
N PHE A 181 8.43 -20.47 -15.19
CA PHE A 181 8.55 -19.02 -15.00
C PHE A 181 7.21 -18.35 -14.63
N LEU A 182 6.09 -19.04 -14.82
CA LEU A 182 4.75 -18.54 -14.51
C LEU A 182 4.18 -19.08 -13.19
N VAL A 183 4.82 -20.05 -12.55
CA VAL A 183 4.28 -20.70 -11.32
C VAL A 183 3.93 -19.65 -10.25
N ASP A 184 4.73 -18.60 -10.14
CA ASP A 184 4.56 -17.52 -9.16
C ASP A 184 3.31 -16.65 -9.42
N SER A 185 2.70 -16.72 -10.60
CA SER A 185 1.45 -16.01 -10.96
C SER A 185 0.18 -16.79 -10.59
N TYR A 186 0.30 -18.09 -10.33
CA TYR A 186 -0.84 -18.97 -10.02
C TYR A 186 -1.34 -18.98 -8.57
N PRO A 187 -0.69 -18.37 -7.55
CA PRO A 187 -1.26 -18.33 -6.19
C PRO A 187 -2.63 -17.67 -6.05
N GLN A 188 -3.03 -16.82 -6.98
CA GLN A 188 -4.41 -16.30 -7.04
C GLN A 188 -5.43 -17.30 -7.60
N TRP A 189 -4.99 -18.48 -8.04
CA TRP A 189 -5.83 -19.52 -8.65
C TRP A 189 -5.45 -20.92 -8.13
N PRO A 190 -5.92 -21.31 -6.92
CA PRO A 190 -5.51 -22.56 -6.26
C PRO A 190 -5.65 -23.81 -7.14
N SER A 191 -6.74 -23.91 -7.91
CA SER A 191 -6.98 -25.08 -8.77
C SER A 191 -6.04 -25.14 -9.99
N GLY A 192 -5.56 -23.99 -10.48
CA GLY A 192 -4.53 -23.91 -11.50
C GLY A 192 -3.14 -24.22 -10.91
N LEU A 193 -2.83 -23.67 -9.74
CA LEU A 193 -1.58 -23.95 -9.03
C LEU A 193 -1.43 -25.45 -8.72
N ALA A 194 -2.49 -26.08 -8.22
CA ALA A 194 -2.51 -27.53 -7.97
C ALA A 194 -2.23 -28.36 -9.23
N LEU A 195 -2.72 -27.94 -10.40
CA LEU A 195 -2.45 -28.61 -11.68
C LEU A 195 -0.98 -28.50 -12.10
N LEU A 196 -0.35 -27.36 -11.85
CA LEU A 196 1.08 -27.17 -12.11
C LEU A 196 1.89 -28.13 -11.22
N PHE A 197 1.61 -28.21 -9.92
CA PHE A 197 2.33 -29.13 -9.02
C PHE A 197 2.10 -30.60 -9.38
N GLN A 198 0.88 -30.98 -9.77
CA GLN A 198 0.58 -32.33 -10.27
C GLN A 198 1.40 -32.68 -11.54
N SER A 199 1.81 -31.67 -12.30
CA SER A 199 2.60 -31.81 -13.51
C SER A 199 4.12 -31.68 -13.26
N GLY A 200 4.54 -31.63 -11.99
CA GLY A 200 5.95 -31.65 -11.58
C GLY A 200 6.65 -30.28 -11.54
N TYR A 201 5.90 -29.19 -11.74
CA TYR A 201 6.43 -27.84 -11.52
C TYR A 201 6.69 -27.61 -10.04
N ARG A 202 7.75 -26.84 -9.74
CA ARG A 202 8.16 -26.58 -8.37
C ARG A 202 7.75 -25.19 -7.93
N PRO A 203 7.21 -25.04 -6.72
CA PRO A 203 6.99 -23.72 -6.17
C PRO A 203 8.32 -23.04 -5.82
N THR A 204 8.30 -21.72 -5.77
CA THR A 204 9.42 -20.89 -5.32
C THR A 204 9.06 -20.17 -4.01
N GLU A 205 10.02 -19.47 -3.41
CA GLU A 205 9.72 -18.53 -2.32
C GLU A 205 8.78 -17.40 -2.79
N VAL A 206 8.94 -16.94 -4.04
CA VAL A 206 8.07 -15.92 -4.64
C VAL A 206 6.63 -16.42 -4.74
N SER A 207 6.40 -17.71 -5.03
CA SER A 207 5.05 -18.30 -5.02
C SER A 207 4.36 -18.14 -3.65
N LEU A 208 5.10 -18.29 -2.54
CA LEU A 208 4.57 -18.11 -1.18
C LEU A 208 4.26 -16.65 -0.88
N ILE A 209 5.19 -15.75 -1.22
CA ILE A 209 4.98 -14.30 -1.09
C ILE A 209 3.69 -13.90 -1.85
N GLN A 210 3.56 -14.33 -3.10
CA GLN A 210 2.39 -14.06 -3.93
C GLN A 210 1.09 -14.68 -3.37
N ALA A 211 1.14 -15.84 -2.72
CA ALA A 211 -0.02 -16.40 -2.02
C ALA A 211 -0.45 -15.56 -0.82
N CYS A 212 0.54 -15.05 -0.06
CA CYS A 212 0.31 -14.17 1.08
C CYS A 212 -0.25 -12.81 0.65
N GLU A 213 0.33 -12.20 -0.39
CA GLU A 213 -0.15 -10.97 -1.02
C GLU A 213 -1.59 -11.13 -1.52
N ALA A 214 -1.89 -12.22 -2.22
CA ALA A 214 -3.22 -12.55 -2.72
C ALA A 214 -4.24 -12.88 -1.60
N ASN A 215 -3.79 -12.96 -0.35
CA ASN A 215 -4.58 -13.41 0.77
C ASN A 215 -5.28 -14.77 0.53
N CYS A 216 -4.59 -15.69 -0.16
CA CYS A 216 -5.19 -16.95 -0.62
C CYS A 216 -4.72 -18.14 0.22
N GLU A 217 -5.51 -18.46 1.25
CA GLU A 217 -5.25 -19.55 2.19
C GLU A 217 -5.08 -20.91 1.49
N GLU A 218 -5.93 -21.25 0.52
CA GLU A 218 -5.87 -22.53 -0.17
C GLU A 218 -4.57 -22.69 -0.98
N SER A 219 -4.13 -21.62 -1.65
CA SER A 219 -2.84 -21.64 -2.37
C SER A 219 -1.67 -21.73 -1.41
N LEU A 220 -1.71 -21.01 -0.29
CA LEU A 220 -0.68 -21.09 0.73
C LEU A 220 -0.58 -22.51 1.30
N GLN A 221 -1.70 -23.15 1.62
CA GLN A 221 -1.73 -24.55 2.06
C GLN A 221 -1.18 -25.50 0.99
N LEU A 222 -1.53 -25.33 -0.29
CA LEU A 222 -0.98 -26.13 -1.39
C LEU A 222 0.54 -25.98 -1.48
N LEU A 223 1.05 -24.76 -1.33
CA LEU A 223 2.48 -24.46 -1.36
C LEU A 223 3.22 -25.11 -0.19
N LEU A 224 2.69 -24.95 1.04
CA LEU A 224 3.30 -25.52 2.26
C LEU A 224 3.29 -27.05 2.25
N ASN A 225 2.27 -27.67 1.66
CA ASN A 225 2.20 -29.12 1.49
C ASN A 225 3.13 -29.65 0.38
N THR A 226 3.59 -28.78 -0.51
CA THR A 226 4.51 -29.14 -1.59
C THR A 226 5.94 -28.96 -1.10
N SER A 227 6.60 -30.07 -0.75
CA SER A 227 7.98 -30.04 -0.24
C SER A 227 8.92 -29.26 -1.17
N GLY A 228 9.66 -28.28 -0.65
CA GLY A 228 10.75 -27.64 -1.37
C GLY A 228 10.75 -26.11 -1.41
N CYS A 229 9.73 -25.43 -0.89
CA CYS A 229 9.81 -23.99 -0.67
C CYS A 229 10.76 -23.66 0.48
N CYS A 230 11.73 -22.79 0.22
CA CYS A 230 12.41 -22.08 1.29
C CYS A 230 11.43 -21.04 1.85
N LEU A 231 11.19 -21.10 3.14
CA LEU A 231 10.50 -20.04 3.86
C LEU A 231 11.57 -19.05 4.28
N GLY A 232 11.66 -17.90 3.61
CA GLY A 232 12.57 -16.82 4.01
C GLY A 232 11.84 -15.69 4.74
N HIS A 233 12.60 -14.76 5.30
CA HIS A 233 12.08 -13.60 6.04
C HIS A 233 10.99 -12.81 5.28
N LEU A 234 11.10 -12.70 3.93
CA LEU A 234 10.14 -11.96 3.11
C LEU A 234 8.74 -12.59 3.13
N VAL A 235 8.66 -13.93 3.14
CA VAL A 235 7.36 -14.63 3.21
C VAL A 235 6.64 -14.28 4.51
N LEU A 236 7.38 -14.24 5.62
CA LEU A 236 6.82 -13.90 6.92
C LEU A 236 6.45 -12.42 7.01
N GLU A 237 7.28 -11.54 6.47
CA GLU A 237 7.02 -10.11 6.38
C GLU A 237 5.68 -9.85 5.68
N THR A 238 5.48 -10.47 4.51
CA THR A 238 4.24 -10.38 3.75
C THR A 238 3.06 -11.02 4.48
N ALA A 239 3.24 -12.21 5.05
CA ALA A 239 2.19 -12.90 5.80
C ALA A 239 1.80 -12.18 7.10
N GLY A 240 2.73 -11.44 7.70
CA GLY A 240 2.50 -10.64 8.91
C GLY A 240 1.43 -9.55 8.72
N VAL A 241 1.00 -9.28 7.49
CA VAL A 241 -0.18 -8.45 7.21
C VAL A 241 -1.49 -9.15 7.60
N ASN A 242 -1.56 -10.48 7.52
CA ASN A 242 -2.71 -11.28 7.90
C ASN A 242 -2.30 -12.40 8.87
N LEU A 243 -2.68 -12.24 10.15
CA LEU A 243 -2.35 -13.19 11.22
C LEU A 243 -2.79 -14.63 10.95
N LYS A 244 -3.88 -14.85 10.19
CA LYS A 244 -4.31 -16.20 9.81
C LYS A 244 -3.29 -16.88 8.89
N LEU A 245 -2.72 -16.14 7.94
CA LEU A 245 -1.70 -16.67 7.04
C LEU A 245 -0.38 -16.87 7.78
N ALA A 246 -0.03 -15.94 8.66
CA ALA A 246 1.12 -16.09 9.54
C ALA A 246 0.99 -17.37 10.39
N ASP A 247 -0.20 -17.65 10.96
CA ASP A 247 -0.48 -18.89 11.68
C ASP A 247 -0.27 -20.13 10.82
N LEU A 248 -0.75 -20.15 9.56
CA LEU A 248 -0.51 -21.28 8.65
C LEU A 248 0.98 -21.52 8.40
N LEU A 249 1.78 -20.47 8.24
CA LEU A 249 3.24 -20.58 8.13
C LEU A 249 3.86 -21.15 9.41
N GLY A 250 3.42 -20.64 10.57
CA GLY A 250 3.84 -21.14 11.86
C GLY A 250 3.48 -22.63 12.05
N ASP A 251 2.29 -23.05 11.67
CA ASP A 251 1.84 -24.44 11.80
C ASP A 251 2.59 -25.38 10.85
N ALA A 252 3.01 -24.87 9.69
CA ALA A 252 3.89 -25.58 8.76
C ALA A 252 5.35 -25.71 9.25
N GLY A 253 5.64 -25.23 10.47
CA GLY A 253 6.94 -25.41 11.11
C GLY A 253 7.91 -24.25 10.88
N PHE A 254 7.44 -23.11 10.38
CA PHE A 254 8.29 -21.92 10.30
C PHE A 254 8.65 -21.42 11.70
N ARG A 255 9.95 -21.36 12.01
CA ARG A 255 10.46 -20.96 13.33
C ARG A 255 11.58 -19.92 13.28
N ASP A 256 12.08 -19.58 12.09
CA ASP A 256 13.22 -18.69 11.92
C ASP A 256 12.80 -17.21 11.95
N LEU A 257 12.05 -16.82 12.98
CA LEU A 257 11.54 -15.45 13.17
C LEU A 257 12.66 -14.43 13.41
N ASP A 258 13.82 -14.92 13.85
CA ASP A 258 15.02 -14.13 14.14
C ASP A 258 16.07 -14.19 13.00
N GLU A 259 15.72 -14.76 11.85
CA GLU A 259 16.56 -14.66 10.66
C GLU A 259 16.77 -13.19 10.29
N GLU A 260 18.03 -12.83 10.02
CA GLU A 260 18.40 -11.47 9.68
C GLU A 260 18.35 -11.26 8.17
N ASP A 261 17.76 -10.15 7.75
CA ASP A 261 17.74 -9.70 6.37
C ASP A 261 19.13 -9.17 5.91
N LYS A 262 19.20 -8.65 4.68
CA LYS A 262 20.41 -8.02 4.14
C LYS A 262 20.87 -6.75 4.89
N TYR A 263 20.03 -6.22 5.77
CA TYR A 263 20.32 -5.08 6.64
C TYR A 263 20.57 -5.47 8.10
N ASN A 264 20.73 -6.78 8.37
CA ASN A 264 20.95 -7.40 9.66
C ASN A 264 19.77 -7.28 10.64
N LYS A 265 18.55 -7.07 10.16
CA LYS A 265 17.35 -6.91 10.97
C LYS A 265 16.51 -8.17 10.93
N SER A 266 15.90 -8.56 12.05
CA SER A 266 14.92 -9.64 12.08
C SER A 266 13.54 -9.15 11.61
N SER A 267 12.63 -10.07 11.27
CA SER A 267 11.27 -9.71 10.87
C SER A 267 10.53 -8.89 11.95
N LEU A 268 10.81 -9.14 13.23
CA LEU A 268 10.24 -8.34 14.32
C LEU A 268 10.80 -6.90 14.36
N MET A 269 12.06 -6.71 13.95
CA MET A 269 12.67 -5.38 13.82
C MET A 269 12.11 -4.57 12.65
N GLU A 270 11.72 -5.24 11.55
CA GLU A 270 11.12 -4.59 10.37
C GLU A 270 9.60 -4.49 10.43
N LEU A 271 8.95 -5.08 11.44
CA LEU A 271 7.50 -5.21 11.51
C LEU A 271 6.75 -3.89 11.33
N TRP A 272 7.32 -2.78 11.83
CA TRP A 272 6.71 -1.45 11.68
C TRP A 272 6.80 -0.92 10.24
N TYR A 273 7.95 -1.07 9.59
CA TYR A 273 8.19 -0.56 8.22
C TYR A 273 7.50 -1.41 7.15
N SER A 274 7.38 -2.70 7.43
CA SER A 274 6.78 -3.71 6.54
C SER A 274 5.28 -3.84 6.69
N SER A 275 4.73 -3.51 7.88
CA SER A 275 3.29 -3.49 8.08
C SER A 275 2.69 -2.32 7.29
N PRO A 276 1.68 -2.57 6.43
CA PRO A 276 0.85 -1.50 5.93
C PRO A 276 0.29 -0.70 7.11
N PRO A 277 0.09 0.63 6.98
CA PRO A 277 -0.62 1.43 7.96
C PRO A 277 -1.87 0.70 8.46
N CYS A 278 -1.84 0.35 9.74
CA CYS A 278 -2.89 -0.39 10.42
C CYS A 278 -3.16 0.27 11.77
N SER A 279 -4.28 -0.10 12.41
CA SER A 279 -4.55 0.39 13.75
C SER A 279 -3.44 -0.04 14.72
N LEU A 280 -3.22 0.73 15.78
CA LEU A 280 -2.26 0.35 16.83
C LEU A 280 -2.60 -1.04 17.39
N ASN A 281 -3.88 -1.39 17.55
CA ASN A 281 -4.30 -2.70 18.01
C ASN A 281 -3.85 -3.81 17.05
N THR A 282 -4.08 -3.63 15.75
CA THR A 282 -3.62 -4.58 14.72
C THR A 282 -2.10 -4.74 14.73
N PHE A 283 -1.35 -3.64 14.91
CA PHE A 283 0.10 -3.72 15.05
C PHE A 283 0.52 -4.49 16.31
N LEU A 284 -0.12 -4.21 17.45
CA LEU A 284 0.16 -4.91 18.72
C LEU A 284 -0.19 -6.40 18.65
N GLU A 285 -1.29 -6.76 18.00
CA GLU A 285 -1.66 -8.17 17.74
C GLU A 285 -0.59 -8.88 16.91
N LYS A 286 0.03 -8.21 15.93
CA LYS A 286 1.16 -8.76 15.19
C LYS A 286 2.38 -8.93 16.08
N VAL A 287 2.75 -7.91 16.87
CA VAL A 287 3.88 -8.01 17.81
C VAL A 287 3.68 -9.18 18.77
N ASP A 288 2.47 -9.32 19.34
CA ASP A 288 2.11 -10.42 20.23
C ASP A 288 2.20 -11.78 19.53
N TRP A 289 1.75 -11.87 18.28
CA TRP A 289 1.88 -13.06 17.45
C TRP A 289 3.36 -13.47 17.29
N PHE A 290 4.24 -12.54 16.89
CA PHE A 290 5.67 -12.81 16.74
C PHE A 290 6.30 -13.30 18.06
N ILE A 291 5.99 -12.67 19.17
CA ILE A 291 6.47 -13.05 20.51
C ILE A 291 5.96 -14.46 20.86
N THR A 292 4.69 -14.73 20.64
CA THR A 292 4.06 -16.03 20.95
C THR A 292 4.64 -17.17 20.10
N LYS A 293 5.07 -16.88 18.87
CA LYS A 293 5.76 -17.86 18.01
C LYS A 293 7.26 -17.98 18.29
N GLY A 294 7.78 -17.20 19.24
CA GLY A 294 9.13 -17.36 19.79
C GLY A 294 10.18 -16.36 19.30
N ALA A 295 9.78 -15.25 18.67
CA ALA A 295 10.73 -14.20 18.28
C ALA A 295 11.42 -13.58 19.51
N ASP A 296 12.75 -13.40 19.44
CA ASP A 296 13.54 -12.89 20.55
C ASP A 296 13.56 -11.35 20.58
N LEU A 297 12.79 -10.76 21.51
CA LEU A 297 12.81 -9.31 21.78
C LEU A 297 14.20 -8.76 22.16
N GLY A 298 15.05 -9.61 22.73
CA GLY A 298 16.42 -9.31 23.11
C GLY A 298 17.41 -9.43 21.96
N ARG A 299 17.01 -9.98 20.80
CA ARG A 299 17.87 -10.16 19.63
C ARG A 299 18.50 -8.84 19.25
N GLN A 300 19.83 -8.78 19.22
CA GLN A 300 20.59 -7.61 18.78
C GLN A 300 20.77 -7.64 17.27
N LYS A 301 20.60 -6.49 16.63
CA LYS A 301 20.95 -6.30 15.22
C LYS A 301 22.46 -6.54 15.04
N SER A 302 22.89 -7.39 14.12
CA SER A 302 24.33 -7.65 13.92
C SER A 302 25.13 -6.37 13.69
N GLY A 303 26.16 -6.17 14.52
CA GLY A 303 26.99 -4.97 14.52
C GLY A 303 26.44 -3.78 15.33
N SER A 304 25.34 -3.95 16.06
CA SER A 304 24.74 -2.94 16.94
C SER A 304 24.36 -3.52 18.30
N SER A 305 24.25 -2.68 19.32
CA SER A 305 23.62 -3.02 20.61
C SER A 305 22.09 -2.84 20.60
N THR A 306 21.53 -2.33 19.49
CA THR A 306 20.08 -2.14 19.30
C THR A 306 19.38 -3.49 19.22
N THR A 307 18.44 -3.75 20.13
CA THR A 307 17.66 -4.99 20.16
C THR A 307 16.35 -4.87 19.37
N ALA A 308 15.64 -5.98 19.10
CA ALA A 308 14.31 -5.97 18.50
C ALA A 308 13.33 -5.10 19.29
N LEU A 309 13.37 -5.17 20.62
CA LEU A 309 12.61 -4.29 21.49
C LEU A 309 12.94 -2.80 21.30
N HIS A 310 14.19 -2.46 20.96
CA HIS A 310 14.55 -1.07 20.64
C HIS A 310 13.94 -0.60 19.31
N PHE A 311 13.75 -1.47 18.31
CA PHE A 311 13.05 -1.12 17.06
C PHE A 311 11.56 -0.91 17.31
N LEU A 312 10.90 -1.89 17.94
CA LEU A 312 9.50 -1.79 18.36
C LEU A 312 9.26 -0.56 19.24
N GLY A 313 10.19 -0.31 20.15
CA GLY A 313 10.21 0.84 21.04
C GLY A 313 10.48 2.14 20.32
N ASN A 314 11.48 2.25 19.45
CA ASN A 314 11.89 3.52 18.85
C ASN A 314 10.90 3.99 17.80
N ASP A 315 10.36 3.12 16.96
CA ASP A 315 9.45 3.56 15.90
C ASP A 315 8.09 3.97 16.47
N SER A 316 7.57 3.18 17.42
CA SER A 316 6.37 3.54 18.18
C SER A 316 6.63 4.77 19.06
N LYS A 317 7.76 4.87 19.76
CA LYS A 317 8.09 6.06 20.57
C LYS A 317 8.35 7.28 19.72
N GLU A 318 8.95 7.18 18.55
CA GLU A 318 9.25 8.33 17.69
C GLU A 318 7.97 8.89 17.08
N LEU A 319 7.06 8.03 16.60
CA LEU A 319 5.74 8.46 16.19
C LEU A 319 4.96 9.05 17.37
N MET A 320 4.94 8.36 18.51
CA MET A 320 4.28 8.81 19.73
C MET A 320 4.94 10.04 20.39
N ARG A 321 6.20 10.36 20.04
CA ARG A 321 6.90 11.60 20.42
C ARG A 321 6.58 12.74 19.46
N LYS A 322 6.53 12.45 18.15
CA LYS A 322 6.19 13.45 17.13
C LYS A 322 4.79 14.01 17.35
N ILE A 323 3.83 13.16 17.72
CA ILE A 323 2.42 13.56 17.92
C ILE A 323 2.25 14.66 19.01
N PRO A 324 2.79 14.54 20.23
CA PRO A 324 2.75 15.60 21.26
C PRO A 324 3.59 16.84 20.95
N VAL A 325 4.67 16.70 20.17
CA VAL A 325 5.60 17.79 19.85
C VAL A 325 5.15 18.57 18.61
N ASP A 326 4.22 18.01 17.83
CA ASP A 326 3.66 18.66 16.66
C ASP A 326 2.78 19.86 17.05
N ASN A 327 3.28 21.05 16.72
CA ASN A 327 2.63 22.33 16.98
C ASN A 327 1.80 22.80 15.80
N THR A 328 1.60 21.96 14.80
CA THR A 328 0.66 22.26 13.73
C THR A 328 -0.76 22.13 14.29
N TYR A 329 -1.50 23.22 14.15
CA TYR A 329 -2.92 23.28 14.44
C TYR A 329 -3.63 23.56 13.12
N ASP A 330 -4.78 22.96 12.95
CA ASP A 330 -5.66 23.32 11.85
C ASP A 330 -6.52 24.54 12.20
N ASN A 331 -7.39 24.97 11.28
CA ASN A 331 -8.31 26.09 11.50
C ASN A 331 -9.62 25.66 12.18
N CYS A 332 -9.66 24.50 12.85
CA CYS A 332 -10.86 24.02 13.53
C CYS A 332 -11.23 24.93 14.72
N CYS A 333 -12.52 25.24 14.85
CA CYS A 333 -13.06 26.05 15.95
C CYS A 333 -13.69 25.21 17.07
N CYS A 334 -13.45 23.89 17.09
CA CYS A 334 -14.03 23.00 18.09
C CYS A 334 -13.48 23.28 19.49
N SER A 335 -14.39 23.28 20.47
CA SER A 335 -14.05 23.51 21.88
C SER A 335 -13.13 22.44 22.48
N CYS A 336 -12.89 21.31 21.80
CA CYS A 336 -11.93 20.29 22.24
C CYS A 336 -10.47 20.77 22.23
N SER A 337 -10.18 21.87 21.53
CA SER A 337 -8.88 22.56 21.53
C SER A 337 -9.07 24.07 21.74
N LEU A 338 -7.98 24.79 22.03
CA LEU A 338 -7.99 26.26 22.20
C LEU A 338 -7.61 27.01 20.92
N VAL A 339 -6.79 26.41 20.07
CA VAL A 339 -6.12 27.08 18.94
C VAL A 339 -6.23 26.27 17.64
N GLY A 340 -7.20 25.35 17.56
CA GLY A 340 -7.30 24.36 16.48
C GLY A 340 -6.86 22.97 16.93
N CYS A 341 -7.34 21.92 16.26
CA CYS A 341 -6.98 20.55 16.57
C CYS A 341 -5.53 20.26 16.14
N SER A 342 -4.74 19.67 17.04
CA SER A 342 -3.38 19.23 16.72
C SER A 342 -3.33 17.72 16.45
N GLY A 343 -2.16 17.22 16.04
CA GLY A 343 -1.88 15.79 15.97
C GLY A 343 -2.19 15.06 17.28
N LEU A 344 -1.91 15.67 18.43
CA LEU A 344 -2.27 15.14 19.75
C LEU A 344 -3.79 15.04 19.95
N THR A 345 -4.55 16.07 19.57
CA THR A 345 -6.03 16.02 19.63
C THR A 345 -6.58 14.90 18.75
N ARG A 346 -6.00 14.71 17.56
CA ARG A 346 -6.38 13.63 16.63
C ARG A 346 -6.05 12.26 17.21
N PHE A 347 -4.88 12.12 17.82
CA PHE A 347 -4.45 10.89 18.47
C PHE A 347 -5.37 10.51 19.62
N LEU A 348 -5.67 11.46 20.52
CA LEU A 348 -6.64 11.26 21.59
C LEU A 348 -8.02 10.91 21.03
N HIS A 349 -8.46 11.57 19.97
CA HIS A 349 -9.73 11.22 19.34
C HIS A 349 -9.76 9.78 18.80
N GLY A 350 -8.71 9.33 18.11
CA GLY A 350 -8.61 7.96 17.62
C GLY A 350 -8.62 6.92 18.76
N LEU A 351 -7.93 7.24 19.86
CA LEU A 351 -7.94 6.41 21.07
C LEU A 351 -9.33 6.31 21.68
N PHE A 352 -10.08 7.40 21.83
CA PHE A 352 -11.36 7.40 22.54
C PHE A 352 -12.56 6.98 21.68
N ARG A 353 -12.49 7.11 20.34
CA ARG A 353 -13.60 6.72 19.43
C ARG A 353 -13.89 5.22 19.42
N THR A 354 -12.87 4.39 19.65
CA THR A 354 -12.97 2.94 19.44
C THR A 354 -13.43 2.17 20.68
N TRP A 355 -13.73 2.85 21.79
CA TRP A 355 -13.90 2.22 23.09
C TRP A 355 -15.32 2.39 23.62
N PRO A 356 -15.95 1.33 24.18
CA PRO A 356 -17.25 1.43 24.81
C PRO A 356 -17.18 2.27 26.10
N ASP A 357 -18.28 2.96 26.43
CA ASP A 357 -18.38 3.92 27.56
C ASP A 357 -18.06 3.35 28.96
N GLU A 358 -17.90 2.04 29.10
CA GLU A 358 -17.87 1.36 30.40
C GLU A 358 -16.50 1.33 31.11
N ASP A 359 -15.40 1.82 30.51
CA ASP A 359 -14.08 1.81 31.21
C ASP A 359 -13.17 3.05 30.98
N VAL A 360 -13.71 4.24 31.24
CA VAL A 360 -12.95 5.51 31.18
C VAL A 360 -11.76 5.51 32.16
N GLU A 361 -11.88 4.87 33.32
CA GLU A 361 -10.84 4.88 34.35
C GLU A 361 -9.61 4.06 33.92
N GLU A 362 -9.81 2.88 33.34
CA GLU A 362 -8.70 2.11 32.77
C GLU A 362 -8.01 2.87 31.63
N LEU A 363 -8.79 3.53 30.77
CA LEU A 363 -8.25 4.33 29.66
C LEU A 363 -7.41 5.51 30.15
N LEU A 364 -7.85 6.20 31.20
CA LEU A 364 -7.08 7.26 31.84
C LEU A 364 -5.77 6.72 32.44
N GLN A 365 -5.80 5.55 33.05
CA GLN A 365 -4.59 4.90 33.58
C GLN A 365 -3.61 4.53 32.46
N ARG A 366 -4.10 3.93 31.37
CA ARG A 366 -3.27 3.58 30.21
C ARG A 366 -2.68 4.81 29.53
N LEU A 367 -3.49 5.85 29.33
CA LEU A 367 -3.03 7.12 28.79
C LEU A 367 -1.99 7.77 29.72
N ALA A 368 -2.22 7.77 31.03
CA ALA A 368 -1.24 8.29 32.00
C ALA A 368 0.09 7.52 31.94
N ILE A 369 0.07 6.19 31.81
CA ILE A 369 1.28 5.37 31.63
C ILE A 369 2.02 5.78 30.36
N VAL A 370 1.32 5.92 29.23
CA VAL A 370 1.89 6.33 27.95
C VAL A 370 2.51 7.73 28.06
N LEU A 371 1.76 8.72 28.57
CA LEU A 371 2.23 10.09 28.71
C LEU A 371 3.41 10.20 29.67
N ASN A 372 3.39 9.51 30.81
CA ASN A 372 4.50 9.48 31.76
C ASN A 372 5.76 8.82 31.17
N SER A 373 5.59 7.83 30.29
CA SER A 373 6.71 7.19 29.60
C SER A 373 7.31 8.07 28.50
N LEU A 374 6.49 8.93 27.88
CA LEU A 374 6.91 9.84 26.82
C LEU A 374 7.50 11.13 27.37
N ALA A 375 6.95 11.66 28.47
CA ALA A 375 7.29 12.95 29.04
C ALA A 375 8.79 13.21 29.17
N PRO A 376 9.63 12.30 29.73
CA PRO A 376 11.08 12.53 29.87
C PRO A 376 11.83 12.72 28.54
N SER A 377 11.20 12.38 27.41
CA SER A 377 11.78 12.48 26.08
C SER A 377 11.21 13.59 25.21
N LEU A 378 10.29 14.40 25.75
CA LEU A 378 9.73 15.57 25.09
C LEU A 378 10.52 16.83 25.49
N GLU A 379 10.60 17.80 24.58
CA GLU A 379 11.09 19.14 24.92
C GLU A 379 10.24 19.77 26.04
N PRO A 380 10.80 20.59 26.93
CA PRO A 380 10.06 21.19 28.06
C PRO A 380 8.75 21.87 27.63
N GLU A 381 8.77 22.61 26.52
CA GLU A 381 7.60 23.28 25.95
C GLU A 381 6.49 22.32 25.52
N ALA A 382 6.85 21.10 25.06
CA ALA A 382 5.87 20.08 24.71
C ALA A 382 5.31 19.39 25.96
N GLN A 383 6.13 19.17 27.00
CA GLN A 383 5.67 18.64 28.28
C GLN A 383 4.64 19.56 28.95
N GLU A 384 4.90 20.88 28.96
CA GLU A 384 4.00 21.87 29.56
C GLU A 384 2.64 21.95 28.86
N ARG A 385 2.59 21.68 27.55
CA ARG A 385 1.34 21.72 26.77
C ARG A 385 0.56 20.42 26.80
N LEU A 386 1.24 19.29 27.01
CA LEU A 386 0.65 17.96 27.00
C LEU A 386 -0.49 17.84 28.02
N GLY A 387 -0.25 18.26 29.26
CA GLY A 387 -1.23 18.20 30.34
C GLY A 387 -2.52 18.98 30.01
N PRO A 388 -2.44 20.29 29.74
CA PRO A 388 -3.60 21.10 29.36
C PRO A 388 -4.37 20.58 28.15
N CYS A 389 -3.67 20.13 27.10
CA CYS A 389 -4.33 19.58 25.91
C CYS A 389 -5.10 18.29 26.21
N VAL A 390 -4.48 17.36 26.94
CA VAL A 390 -5.11 16.09 27.33
C VAL A 390 -6.29 16.34 28.26
N LEU A 391 -6.11 17.15 29.32
CA LEU A 391 -7.18 17.47 30.26
C LEU A 391 -8.37 18.16 29.59
N ARG A 392 -8.11 19.09 28.67
CA ARG A 392 -9.16 19.75 27.88
C ARG A 392 -9.95 18.76 27.06
N PHE A 393 -9.26 17.86 26.33
CA PHE A 393 -9.92 16.84 25.52
C PHE A 393 -10.77 15.89 26.37
N LEU A 394 -10.25 15.42 27.51
CA LEU A 394 -10.95 14.52 28.41
C LEU A 394 -12.17 15.18 29.07
N ALA A 395 -12.03 16.42 29.54
CA ALA A 395 -13.12 17.17 30.12
C ALA A 395 -14.21 17.48 29.07
N PHE A 396 -13.81 17.79 27.83
CA PHE A 396 -14.71 17.97 26.71
C PHE A 396 -15.54 16.69 26.45
N GLN A 397 -14.88 15.53 26.36
CA GLN A 397 -15.56 14.24 26.20
C GLN A 397 -16.49 13.93 27.37
N LYS A 398 -16.05 14.18 28.61
CA LYS A 398 -16.83 13.88 29.81
C LYS A 398 -18.07 14.76 29.97
N LEU A 399 -18.03 15.98 29.44
CA LEU A 399 -19.17 16.89 29.38
C LEU A 399 -20.09 16.60 28.18
N GLU A 400 -19.77 15.60 27.36
CA GLU A 400 -20.54 15.20 26.17
C GLU A 400 -20.76 16.35 25.19
N ILE A 401 -19.77 17.25 25.07
CA ILE A 401 -19.83 18.38 24.11
C ILE A 401 -19.64 17.83 22.69
N THR A 402 -20.43 18.33 21.75
CA THR A 402 -20.41 17.85 20.36
C THR A 402 -19.16 18.32 19.62
N HIS A 403 -18.46 17.38 18.94
CA HIS A 403 -17.28 17.71 18.13
C HIS A 403 -17.66 18.46 16.85
N THR A 404 -17.25 19.71 16.73
CA THR A 404 -17.32 20.55 15.50
C THR A 404 -16.02 20.50 14.69
N CYS A 405 -15.34 19.35 14.72
CA CYS A 405 -14.03 19.16 14.07
C CYS A 405 -14.14 19.01 12.55
N SER A 406 -13.40 19.82 11.78
CA SER A 406 -13.45 19.87 10.30
C SER A 406 -12.76 18.70 9.56
N HIS A 407 -12.32 17.66 10.26
CA HIS A 407 -11.52 16.60 9.64
C HIS A 407 -12.39 15.41 9.19
N ARG A 408 -12.20 15.00 7.93
CA ARG A 408 -12.93 13.94 7.18
C ARG A 408 -12.97 12.54 7.80
N THR A 409 -12.44 12.33 9.01
CA THR A 409 -12.54 11.03 9.69
C THR A 409 -13.93 10.78 10.28
N PHE A 410 -14.82 11.79 10.35
CA PHE A 410 -16.23 11.61 10.66
C PHE A 410 -16.97 11.25 9.39
N GLU A 411 -17.67 10.10 9.38
CA GLU A 411 -18.19 9.48 8.18
C GLU A 411 -19.31 10.23 7.46
N ASP A 412 -19.81 11.36 7.96
CA ASP A 412 -20.85 12.10 7.26
C ASP A 412 -20.68 13.62 7.43
N LYS A 413 -20.37 14.26 6.29
CA LYS A 413 -20.44 15.69 5.99
C LYS A 413 -19.51 16.60 6.80
N GLU A 414 -18.88 17.51 6.07
CA GLU A 414 -18.26 18.70 6.64
C GLU A 414 -19.38 19.51 7.31
N VAL A 415 -19.32 19.65 8.64
CA VAL A 415 -20.24 20.48 9.42
C VAL A 415 -20.03 21.92 8.96
N ASP A 416 -21.05 22.54 8.40
CA ASP A 416 -20.92 23.89 7.89
C ASP A 416 -20.84 24.91 9.04
N ALA A 417 -20.44 26.13 8.71
CA ALA A 417 -20.24 27.17 9.72
C ALA A 417 -21.54 27.57 10.44
N GLU A 418 -22.71 27.38 9.83
CA GLU A 418 -24.00 27.68 10.44
C GLU A 418 -24.32 26.63 11.51
N GLU A 419 -24.18 25.35 11.19
CA GLU A 419 -24.37 24.23 12.13
C GLU A 419 -23.37 24.28 13.30
N ILE A 420 -22.10 24.64 13.04
CA ILE A 420 -21.12 24.87 14.11
C ILE A 420 -21.57 25.99 15.07
N ASN A 421 -22.12 27.09 14.54
CA ASN A 421 -22.58 28.20 15.38
C ASN A 421 -23.80 27.82 16.21
N GLU A 422 -24.72 27.02 15.64
CA GLU A 422 -25.88 26.48 16.34
C GLU A 422 -25.44 25.59 17.51
N ILE A 423 -24.57 24.60 17.26
CA ILE A 423 -24.00 23.72 18.30
C ILE A 423 -23.34 24.54 19.41
N HIS A 424 -22.54 25.55 19.06
CA HIS A 424 -21.87 26.40 20.06
C HIS A 424 -22.82 27.27 20.88
N ASP A 425 -23.98 27.68 20.34
CA ASP A 425 -24.98 28.44 21.09
C ASP A 425 -25.79 27.52 22.01
N GLU A 426 -26.18 26.33 21.52
CA GLU A 426 -26.90 25.31 22.28
C GLU A 426 -26.06 24.78 23.45
N GLU A 427 -24.78 24.48 23.22
CA GLU A 427 -23.87 23.92 24.22
C GLU A 427 -23.06 25.00 24.97
N ARG A 428 -23.46 26.29 24.86
CA ARG A 428 -22.72 27.43 25.44
C ARG A 428 -22.37 27.22 26.91
N GLU A 429 -23.33 26.78 27.72
CA GLU A 429 -23.13 26.60 29.16
C GLU A 429 -22.12 25.48 29.45
N LEU A 430 -22.16 24.35 28.71
CA LEU A 430 -21.18 23.27 28.84
C LEU A 430 -19.77 23.72 28.42
N ILE A 431 -19.67 24.57 27.38
CA ILE A 431 -18.41 25.17 26.95
C ILE A 431 -17.87 26.14 28.02
N ILE A 432 -18.74 26.87 28.72
CA ILE A 432 -18.38 27.71 29.86
C ILE A 432 -17.86 26.82 31.01
N ASP A 433 -18.55 25.74 31.33
CA ASP A 433 -18.15 24.79 32.37
C ASP A 433 -16.79 24.14 32.05
N LEU A 434 -16.56 23.73 30.80
CA LEU A 434 -15.27 23.25 30.32
C LEU A 434 -14.16 24.27 30.60
N LYS A 435 -14.40 25.55 30.28
CA LYS A 435 -13.42 26.63 30.52
C LYS A 435 -13.17 26.81 32.02
N GLN A 436 -14.22 26.84 32.85
CA GLN A 436 -14.08 27.02 34.30
C GLN A 436 -13.38 25.84 34.98
N LEU A 437 -13.61 24.61 34.52
CA LEU A 437 -12.93 23.42 35.02
C LEU A 437 -11.42 23.51 34.77
N LEU A 438 -11.02 23.92 33.57
CA LEU A 438 -9.61 23.97 33.17
C LEU A 438 -8.83 25.12 33.82
N VAL A 439 -9.48 26.22 34.22
CA VAL A 439 -8.84 27.32 34.98
C VAL A 439 -8.22 26.82 36.30
N LYS A 440 -8.66 25.68 36.84
CA LYS A 440 -8.10 25.10 38.07
C LYS A 440 -6.80 24.32 37.85
N PHE A 441 -6.45 24.03 36.60
CA PHE A 441 -5.32 23.17 36.20
C PHE A 441 -4.28 23.91 35.33
N LEU A 442 -4.56 25.15 34.96
CA LEU A 442 -3.67 26.11 34.29
C LEU A 442 -3.18 27.14 35.32
#